data_AF-A0A7C4J9J0-F1
#
_entry.id   AF-A0A7C4J9J0-F1
#
_cell.length_a   1.000
_cell.length_b   1.000
_cell.length_c   1.000
_cell.angle_alpha   90.00
_cell.angle_beta   90.00
_cell.angle_gamma   90.00
#
_symmetry.space_group_name_H-M   'P 1'
#
loop_
_entity.id
_entity.type
_entity.pdbx_description
1 polymer ?
#
loop_
_entity_poly.entity_id
_entity_poly.type
_entity_poly.pdbx_seq_one_letter_code
_entity_poly.pdbx_strand_id
1 'polypeptide(L)' 'FGLGLAFCRMAVQAHGGHIWIEDAADGLGARFTFNVPRAQPGDLRP' A
#
# COMPACT_ATOMS: atom_id res chain seq x y z
N PHE A 1 8.92 5.97 -18.36
CA PHE A 1 8.38 6.85 -17.29
C PHE A 1 7.87 5.98 -16.14
N GLY A 2 7.97 6.46 -14.90
CA GLY A 2 7.53 5.73 -13.71
C GLY A 2 6.10 6.09 -13.30
N LEU A 3 5.14 5.23 -13.64
CA LEU A 3 3.72 5.41 -13.29
C LEU A 3 3.22 4.39 -12.27
N GLY A 4 3.89 3.25 -12.13
CA GLY A 4 3.44 2.15 -11.27
C GLY A 4 3.16 2.56 -9.83
N LEU A 5 4.06 3.33 -9.20
CA LEU A 5 3.89 3.80 -7.82
C LEU A 5 2.74 4.80 -7.64
N ALA A 6 2.41 5.59 -8.67
CA ALA A 6 1.24 6.46 -8.63
C ALA A 6 -0.06 5.63 -8.63
N PHE A 7 -0.12 4.58 -9.46
CA PHE A 7 -1.22 3.63 -9.44
C PHE A 7 -1.31 2.87 -8.11
N CYS A 8 -0.19 2.40 -7.56
CA CYS A 8 -0.17 1.76 -6.24
C CYS A 8 -0.74 2.69 -5.16
N ARG A 9 -0.36 3.98 -5.17
CA ARG A 9 -0.91 4.97 -4.23
C ARG A 9 -2.41 5.15 -4.38
N MET A 10 -2.92 5.28 -5.61
CA MET A 10 -4.36 5.41 -5.85
C MET A 10 -5.12 4.18 -5.36
N ALA A 11 -4.62 2.97 -5.66
CA ALA A 11 -5.24 1.72 -5.21
C ALA A 11 -5.27 1.63 -3.68
N VAL A 12 -4.14 1.86 -3.01
CA VAL A 12 -4.07 1.84 -1.54
C VAL A 12 -5.02 2.85 -0.90
N GLN A 13 -5.08 4.08 -1.43
CA GLN A 13 -6.01 5.11 -0.95
C GLN A 13 -7.48 4.74 -1.18
N ALA A 14 -7.81 4.14 -2.32
CA ALA A 14 -9.17 3.67 -2.60
C ALA A 14 -9.63 2.57 -1.63
N HIS A 15 -8.69 1.77 -1.12
CA HIS A 15 -8.95 0.79 -0.06
C HIS A 15 -8.95 1.40 1.35
N GLY A 16 -8.80 2.72 1.51
CA GLY A 16 -8.73 3.39 2.82
C GLY A 16 -7.39 3.17 3.55
N GLY A 17 -6.35 2.80 2.80
CA GLY A 17 -5.02 2.54 3.31
C GLY A 17 -4.04 3.70 3.14
N HIS A 18 -2.80 3.44 3.53
CA HIS A 18 -1.67 4.38 3.40
C HIS A 18 -0.44 3.69 2.82
N ILE A 19 0.36 4.40 2.01
CA ILE A 19 1.61 3.90 1.41
C ILE A 19 2.73 4.93 1.63
N TRP A 20 3.91 4.45 1.99
CA TRP A 20 5.10 5.27 2.26
C TRP A 20 6.38 4.50 1.88
N ILE A 21 7.52 5.18 1.98
CA ILE A 21 8.85 4.60 1.78
C ILE A 21 9.54 4.57 3.14
N GLU A 22 10.17 3.45 3.43
CA GLU A 22 11.01 3.27 4.61
C GLU A 22 12.45 3.03 4.15
N ASP A 23 13.40 3.35 5.03
CA ASP A 23 14.77 2.93 4.83
C ASP A 23 14.84 1.40 4.81
N ALA A 24 15.58 0.85 3.84
CA ALA A 24 15.88 -0.56 3.80
C ALA A 24 16.74 -0.94 5.01
N ALA A 25 16.48 -2.09 5.63
CA ALA A 25 17.12 -2.47 6.89
C ALA A 25 18.66 -2.61 6.78
N ASP A 26 19.17 -2.84 5.58
CA ASP A 26 20.59 -2.95 5.24
C ASP A 26 21.13 -1.69 4.50
N GLY A 27 20.30 -0.66 4.32
CA GLY A 27 20.62 0.54 3.53
C GLY A 27 20.72 0.29 2.03
N LEU A 28 20.32 -0.89 1.54
CA LEU A 28 20.41 -1.27 0.14
C LEU A 28 19.01 -1.46 -0.47
N GLY A 29 18.83 -0.91 -1.68
CA GLY A 29 17.55 -0.99 -2.39
C GLY A 29 16.49 -0.05 -1.81
N ALA A 30 15.22 -0.40 -2.01
CA ALA A 30 14.08 0.42 -1.59
C ALA A 30 12.99 -0.45 -0.94
N ARG A 31 12.44 0.01 0.18
CA ARG A 31 11.29 -0.62 0.85
C ARG A 31 10.07 0.28 0.71
N PHE A 32 9.09 -0.19 -0.07
CA PHE A 32 7.78 0.44 -0.20
C PHE A 32 6.80 -0.31 0.72
N THR A 33 6.31 0.38 1.74
CA THR A 33 5.45 -0.22 2.76
C THR A 33 4.05 0.39 2.66
N PHE A 34 3.02 -0.43 2.81
CA PHE A 34 1.64 0.03 2.83
C PHE A 34 0.80 -0.76 3.83
N ASN A 35 -0.34 -0.18 4.22
CA ASN A 35 -1.38 -0.87 4.95
C ASN A 35 -2.72 -0.62 4.27
N VAL A 36 -3.63 -1.58 4.42
CA VAL A 36 -5.05 -1.46 4.07
C VAL A 36 -5.86 -2.18 5.16
N PRO A 37 -7.12 -1.77 5.41
CA PRO A 37 -8.02 -2.50 6.28
C PRO A 37 -8.11 -3.97 5.84
N ARG A 38 -7.97 -4.89 6.80
CA ARG A 38 -8.23 -6.31 6.56
C ARG A 38 -9.73 -6.51 6.59
N ALA A 39 -10.26 -7.21 5.58
CA ALA A 39 -11.65 -7.62 5.59
C ALA A 39 -11.95 -8.44 6.86
N GLN A 40 -12.99 -8.05 7.58
CA GLN A 40 -13.50 -8.79 8.72
C GLN A 40 -14.48 -9.88 8.24
N PRO A 41 -14.60 -11.00 8.96
CA PRO A 41 -15.68 -11.95 8.73
C PRO A 41 -17.03 -11.24 8.91
N GLY A 42 -17.67 -10.84 7.82
CA GLY A 42 -18.92 -10.07 7.80
C GLY A 42 -18.94 -8.85 6.88
N ASP A 43 -17.80 -8.42 6.34
CA ASP A 43 -17.72 -7.26 5.44
C ASP A 43 -18.32 -7.50 4.05
N LEU A 44 -18.53 -8.76 3.67
CA LEU A 44 -19.26 -9.12 2.44
C LEU A 44 -20.75 -8.90 2.66
N ARG A 45 -21.21 -7.65 2.48
CA ARG A 45 -22.63 -7.38 2.22
C ARG A 45 -22.91 -7.69 0.74
N PRO A 46 -24.04 -8.34 0.43
CA PRO A 46 -24.43 -8.60 -0.96
C PRO A 46 -24.63 -7.30 -1.75
#